data_AF-A0A3C2E6I7-F1
#
_entry.id   AF-A0A3C2E6I7-F1
#
_cell.length_a   1.000
_cell.length_b   1.000
_cell.length_c   1.000
_cell.angle_alpha   90.00
_cell.angle_beta   90.00
_cell.angle_gamma   90.00
#
_symmetry.space_group_name_H-M   'P 1'
#
loop_
_entity.id
_entity.type
_entity.pdbx_description
1 polymer ?
#
loop_
_entity_poly.entity_id
_entity_poly.type
_entity_poly.pdbx_seq_one_letter_code
_entity_poly.pdbx_strand_id
1 'polypeptide(L)'
;MLTPAAGAQDINESPLQSLFACQAITESVERLACLDREVAALRTAETEGGLVAVSRREIEAAEEASYGLSIPNFSLPSLPRLGFGRGDGAETTVTRTSTGGEIR
;
A
#
# COMPACT_ATOMS: atom_id res chain seq x y z
N MET A 1 16.27 -37.03 -15.27
CA MET A 1 17.11 -36.09 -14.49
C MET A 1 16.38 -34.76 -14.46
N LEU A 2 15.56 -34.48 -13.45
CA LEU A 2 14.94 -33.16 -13.32
C LEU A 2 14.93 -32.77 -11.84
N THR A 3 15.75 -31.78 -11.51
CA THR A 3 15.86 -31.23 -10.17
C THR A 3 15.52 -29.75 -10.26
N PRO A 4 14.33 -29.30 -9.86
CA PRO A 4 14.13 -27.89 -9.56
C PRO A 4 14.65 -27.64 -8.13
N ALA A 5 15.83 -27.03 -8.02
CA ALA A 5 16.20 -26.30 -6.81
C ALA A 5 15.47 -24.96 -6.88
N ALA A 6 14.21 -24.95 -6.46
CA ALA A 6 13.55 -23.71 -6.09
C ALA A 6 14.30 -23.20 -4.85
N GLY A 7 15.15 -22.19 -5.04
CA GLY A 7 15.73 -21.46 -3.92
C GLY A 7 14.57 -20.90 -3.10
N ALA A 8 14.34 -21.49 -1.93
CA ALA A 8 13.53 -20.89 -0.90
C ALA A 8 14.27 -19.62 -0.48
N GLN A 9 13.95 -18.52 -1.16
CA GLN A 9 14.39 -17.21 -0.71
C GLN A 9 13.63 -16.98 0.58
N ASP A 10 14.38 -16.76 1.66
CA ASP A 10 13.83 -16.63 3.00
C ASP A 10 12.77 -15.52 2.96
N ILE A 11 11.51 -15.91 2.99
CA ILE A 11 10.36 -15.00 2.84
C ILE A 11 10.26 -13.99 3.99
N ASN A 12 11.12 -14.11 5.01
CA ASN A 12 11.30 -13.14 6.07
C ASN A 12 12.35 -12.07 5.77
N GLU A 13 13.17 -12.22 4.73
CA GLU A 13 14.18 -11.24 4.38
C GLU A 13 13.55 -10.13 3.52
N SER A 14 13.57 -8.90 4.02
CA SER A 14 13.10 -7.74 3.27
C SER A 14 13.91 -7.62 1.97
N PRO A 15 13.27 -7.33 0.81
CA PRO A 15 14.00 -7.08 -0.44
C PRO A 15 14.98 -5.90 -0.33
N LEU A 16 14.85 -5.06 0.71
CA LEU A 16 15.74 -3.94 0.99
C LEU A 16 16.95 -4.31 1.86
N GLN A 17 17.04 -5.54 2.35
CA GLN A 17 18.08 -5.96 3.31
C GLN A 17 19.49 -5.75 2.77
N SER A 18 19.74 -6.15 1.52
CA SER A 18 21.03 -5.98 0.85
C SER A 18 21.43 -4.51 0.70
N LEU A 19 20.45 -3.63 0.42
CA LEU A 19 20.67 -2.19 0.33
C LEU A 19 21.05 -1.59 1.71
N PHE A 20 20.38 -2.03 2.78
CA PHE A 20 20.70 -1.56 4.13
C PHE A 20 22.06 -2.08 4.62
N ALA A 21 22.48 -3.27 4.20
CA ALA A 21 23.79 -3.80 4.52
C ALA A 21 24.94 -2.90 4.00
N CYS A 22 24.74 -2.19 2.88
CA CYS A 22 25.75 -1.24 2.37
C CYS A 22 26.08 -0.12 3.37
N GLN A 23 25.16 0.24 4.29
CA GLN A 23 25.41 1.30 5.27
C GLN A 23 26.49 0.93 6.30
N ALA A 24 26.75 -0.36 6.50
CA ALA A 24 27.81 -0.83 7.38
C ALA A 24 29.22 -0.63 6.80
N ILE A 25 29.33 -0.27 5.51
CA ILE A 25 30.62 -0.05 4.85
C ILE A 25 31.19 1.32 5.27
N THR A 26 32.39 1.29 5.86
CA THR A 26 33.09 2.48 6.35
C THR A 26 33.65 3.33 5.21
N GLU A 27 34.28 2.69 4.22
CA GLU A 27 34.89 3.39 3.08
C GLU A 27 33.78 4.00 2.20
N SER A 28 33.90 5.30 1.93
CA SER A 28 32.90 6.06 1.20
C SER A 28 32.70 5.58 -0.25
N VAL A 29 33.80 5.24 -0.94
CA VAL A 29 33.76 4.83 -2.35
C VAL A 29 33.17 3.43 -2.46
N GLU A 30 33.56 2.52 -1.57
CA GLU A 30 33.01 1.17 -1.51
C GLU A 30 31.53 1.17 -1.15
N ARG A 31 31.12 2.03 -0.20
CA ARG A 31 29.71 2.18 0.17
C ARG A 31 28.87 2.67 -1.00
N LEU A 32 29.35 3.66 -1.76
CA LEU A 32 28.63 4.17 -2.92
C LEU A 32 28.48 3.11 -4.00
N ALA A 33 29.58 2.40 -4.34
CA ALA A 33 29.54 1.32 -5.32
C ALA A 33 28.58 0.18 -4.91
N CYS A 34 28.49 -0.12 -3.61
CA CYS A 34 27.50 -1.06 -3.08
C CYS A 34 26.07 -0.56 -3.30
N LEU A 35 25.78 0.69 -2.91
CA LEU A 35 24.45 1.28 -3.06
C LEU A 35 23.99 1.28 -4.52
N ASP A 36 24.87 1.68 -5.45
CA ASP A 36 24.54 1.73 -6.88
C ASP A 36 24.17 0.36 -7.43
N ARG A 37 24.89 -0.70 -7.02
CA ARG A 37 24.60 -2.08 -7.44
C ARG A 37 23.24 -2.55 -6.91
N GLU A 38 22.97 -2.35 -5.62
CA GLU A 38 21.72 -2.82 -5.01
C GLU A 38 20.51 -2.03 -5.54
N VAL A 39 20.65 -0.73 -5.76
CA VAL A 39 19.60 0.10 -6.38
C VAL A 39 19.32 -0.34 -7.82
N ALA A 40 20.34 -0.68 -8.60
CA ALA A 40 20.14 -1.20 -9.96
C ALA A 40 19.37 -2.53 -9.96
N ALA A 41 19.65 -3.42 -9.00
CA ALA A 41 18.91 -4.68 -8.83
C ALA A 41 17.44 -4.44 -8.46
N LEU A 42 17.18 -3.55 -7.49
CA LEU A 42 15.81 -3.17 -7.11
C LEU A 42 15.05 -2.54 -8.28
N ARG A 43 15.69 -1.67 -9.07
CA ARG A 43 15.07 -1.04 -10.23
C ARG A 43 14.69 -2.05 -11.31
N THR A 44 15.53 -3.05 -11.51
CA THR A 44 15.25 -4.16 -12.44
C THR A 44 14.04 -4.95 -11.95
N ALA A 45 14.01 -5.34 -10.67
CA ALA A 45 12.88 -6.03 -10.08
C ALA A 45 11.57 -5.21 -10.14
N GLU A 46 11.63 -3.90 -9.92
CA GLU A 46 10.48 -3.00 -10.05
C GLU A 46 9.94 -2.97 -11.49
N THR A 47 10.85 -2.87 -12.48
CA THR A 47 10.49 -2.81 -13.89
C THR A 47 9.90 -4.12 -14.40
N GLU A 48 10.39 -5.25 -13.90
CA GLU A 48 9.90 -6.59 -14.23
C GLU A 48 8.64 -6.98 -13.45
N GLY A 49 8.18 -6.12 -12.52
CA GLY A 49 7.02 -6.38 -11.67
C GLY A 49 7.28 -7.37 -10.53
N GLY A 50 8.54 -7.74 -10.29
CA GLY A 50 8.96 -8.54 -9.14
C GLY A 50 8.99 -7.77 -7.82
N LEU A 51 8.91 -6.43 -7.86
CA LEU A 51 8.82 -5.57 -6.69
C LEU A 51 7.87 -4.40 -6.95
N VAL A 52 6.99 -4.09 -5.99
CA VAL A 52 6.16 -2.89 -6.02
C VAL A 52 6.29 -2.18 -4.68
N ALA A 53 6.60 -0.89 -4.72
CA ALA A 53 6.60 -0.05 -3.53
C ALA A 53 5.16 0.41 -3.24
N VAL A 54 4.66 0.05 -2.06
CA VAL A 54 3.37 0.53 -1.55
C VAL A 54 3.59 1.30 -0.25
N SER A 55 2.93 2.44 -0.11
CA SER A 55 2.95 3.18 1.15
C SER A 55 2.03 2.52 2.18
N ARG A 56 2.34 2.74 3.47
CA ARG A 56 1.49 2.29 4.58
C ARG A 56 0.04 2.76 4.44
N ARG A 57 -0.16 3.99 3.95
CA ARG A 57 -1.50 4.56 3.74
C ARG A 57 -2.28 3.79 2.67
N GLU A 58 -1.62 3.34 1.61
CA GLU A 58 -2.27 2.54 0.55
C GLU A 58 -2.66 1.16 1.07
N ILE A 59 -1.84 0.57 1.95
CA ILE A 59 -2.19 -0.68 2.64
C ILE A 59 -3.42 -0.47 3.52
N GLU A 60 -3.41 0.57 4.37
CA GLU A 60 -4.53 0.87 5.27
C GLU A 60 -5.82 1.17 4.50
N ALA A 61 -5.75 1.93 3.42
CA ALA A 61 -6.91 2.19 2.56
C ALA A 61 -7.43 0.92 1.86
N ALA A 62 -6.53 0.02 1.44
CA ALA A 62 -6.92 -1.27 0.87
C ALA A 62 -7.56 -2.19 1.92
N GLU A 63 -7.05 -2.19 3.15
CA GLU A 63 -7.64 -2.90 4.29
C GLU A 63 -9.05 -2.34 4.61
N GLU A 64 -9.19 -1.03 4.79
CA GLU A 64 -10.47 -0.33 5.02
C GLU A 64 -11.50 -0.60 3.92
N ALA A 65 -11.09 -0.58 2.65
CA ALA A 65 -11.95 -0.90 1.52
C ALA A 65 -12.35 -2.40 1.49
N SER A 66 -11.49 -3.28 2.00
CA SER A 66 -11.72 -4.73 2.07
C SER A 66 -12.60 -5.14 3.26
N TYR A 67 -12.61 -4.35 4.34
CA TYR A 67 -13.61 -4.47 5.40
C TYR A 67 -14.96 -4.02 4.85
N GLY A 68 -15.74 -4.98 4.32
CA GLY A 68 -16.95 -4.81 3.52
C GLY A 68 -18.16 -4.12 4.16
N LEU A 69 -17.99 -2.90 4.70
CA LEU A 69 -19.05 -2.03 5.20
C LEU A 69 -19.27 -0.77 4.33
N SER A 70 -18.41 -0.50 3.35
CA SER A 70 -18.66 0.53 2.35
C SER A 70 -19.56 -0.01 1.24
N ILE A 71 -20.81 -0.30 1.59
CA ILE A 71 -21.86 -0.53 0.58
C ILE A 71 -22.56 0.80 0.34
N PRO A 72 -22.27 1.54 -0.75
CA PRO A 72 -23.06 2.71 -1.09
C PRO A 72 -24.49 2.24 -1.39
N ASN A 73 -25.44 2.63 -0.51
CA ASN A 73 -26.87 2.33 -0.54
C ASN A 73 -27.38 1.01 0.09
N PHE A 74 -26.60 0.26 0.89
CA PHE A 74 -27.20 -0.78 1.74
C PHE A 74 -27.55 -0.21 3.12
N SER A 75 -28.83 0.11 3.29
CA SER A 75 -29.42 0.03 4.63
C SER A 75 -29.47 -1.45 5.00
N LEU A 76 -28.69 -1.87 6.00
CA LEU A 76 -28.77 -3.23 6.54
C LEU A 76 -30.25 -3.55 6.85
N PRO A 77 -30.87 -4.57 6.23
CA PRO A 77 -32.24 -4.92 6.53
C PRO A 77 -32.30 -5.48 7.95
N SER A 78 -32.68 -4.61 8.89
CA SER A 78 -33.21 -4.93 10.21
C SER A 78 -32.48 -6.06 10.95
N LEU A 79 -31.27 -5.77 11.46
CA LEU A 79 -30.85 -6.41 12.70
C LEU A 79 -31.85 -6.00 13.80
N PRO A 80 -32.48 -6.94 14.53
CA PRO A 80 -33.39 -6.58 15.61
C PRO A 80 -32.58 -5.90 16.72
N ARG A 81 -32.64 -4.56 16.72
CA ARG A 81 -32.26 -3.62 17.78
C ARG A 81 -31.62 -4.27 19.02
N LEU A 82 -30.32 -4.55 18.95
CA LEU A 82 -29.49 -4.64 20.15
C LEU A 82 -29.37 -3.21 20.68
N GLY A 83 -29.91 -2.98 21.88
CA GLY A 83 -30.11 -1.65 22.46
C GLY A 83 -28.80 -0.92 22.77
N PHE A 84 -28.29 -0.19 21.79
CA PHE A 84 -27.33 0.89 22.00
C PHE A 84 -27.97 2.23 21.61
N GLY A 85 -27.82 3.19 22.52
CA GLY A 85 -28.62 4.40 22.63
C GLY A 85 -28.58 5.31 21.39
N ARG A 86 -29.78 5.85 21.12
CA ARG A 86 -30.13 7.03 20.33
C ARG A 86 -29.05 8.13 20.33
N GLY A 87 -28.73 8.61 19.13
CA GLY A 87 -28.09 9.90 18.88
C GLY A 87 -28.46 10.40 17.49
N ASP A 88 -29.57 11.13 17.41
CA ASP A 88 -30.08 11.85 16.25
C ASP A 88 -29.12 12.95 15.75
N GLY A 89 -29.14 13.21 14.44
CA GLY A 89 -28.81 14.52 13.89
C GLY A 89 -27.66 14.56 12.90
N ALA A 90 -27.98 14.64 11.61
CA ALA A 90 -27.76 15.88 10.85
C ALA A 90 -28.09 15.65 9.37
N GLU A 91 -29.23 16.17 8.97
CA GLU A 91 -29.46 16.65 7.62
C GLU A 91 -28.35 17.65 7.26
N THR A 92 -27.59 17.38 6.22
CA THR A 92 -26.89 18.44 5.50
C THR A 92 -27.17 18.26 4.02
N THR A 93 -28.32 18.78 3.62
CA THR A 93 -28.61 19.14 2.24
C THR A 93 -27.59 20.20 1.81
N VAL A 94 -26.45 19.77 1.29
CA VAL A 94 -25.58 20.66 0.49
C VAL A 94 -26.11 20.64 -0.94
N THR A 95 -27.13 21.45 -1.18
CA THR A 95 -27.47 21.91 -2.53
C THR A 95 -26.55 23.07 -2.88
N ARG A 96 -25.72 22.87 -3.90
CA ARG A 96 -25.20 23.84 -4.91
C ARG A 96 -23.79 23.42 -5.34
N THR A 97 -23.38 23.50 -6.60
CA THR A 97 -24.04 23.62 -7.90
C THR A 97 -22.93 23.27 -8.89
N SER A 98 -23.22 22.41 -9.84
CA SER A 98 -22.41 22.29 -11.07
C SER A 98 -22.67 23.52 -11.93
N THR A 99 -21.60 24.21 -12.36
CA THR A 99 -21.40 24.94 -13.63
C THR A 99 -20.03 25.64 -13.44
N GLY A 100 -18.91 25.19 -13.99
CA GLY A 100 -18.67 24.98 -15.42
C GLY A 100 -18.39 26.34 -16.07
N GLY A 101 -17.14 26.81 -16.13
CA GLY A 101 -16.86 28.12 -16.74
C GLY A 101 -15.42 28.61 -16.62
N GLU A 102 -14.66 28.31 -17.66
CA GLU A 102 -13.27 28.62 -17.99
C GLU A 102 -12.95 30.14 -18.14
N ILE A 103 -11.65 30.48 -18.10
CA ILE A 103 -10.88 31.60 -18.72
C ILE A 103 -11.25 33.08 -18.48
N ARG A 104 -10.36 33.82 -17.80
CA ARG A 104 -9.37 34.75 -18.41
C ARG A 104 -8.47 35.40 -17.36
#